data_AF-A0A0V0X9M8-F1
#
_entry.id   AF-A0A0V0X9M8-F1
#
_cell.length_a   1.000
_cell.length_b   1.000
_cell.length_c   1.000
_cell.angle_alpha   90.00
_cell.angle_beta   90.00
_cell.angle_gamma   90.00
#
_symmetry.space_group_name_H-M   'P 1'
#
loop_
_entity.id
_entity.type
_entity.pdbx_description
1 polymer ?
#
loop_
_entity_poly.entity_id
_entity_poly.type
_entity_poly.pdbx_seq_one_letter_code
_entity_poly.pdbx_strand_id
1 'polypeptide(L)'
;LHVTNACDDDWWQARKRLKDGTEDGYGIIPSKRRVEKRERSRRKQVNFGSSRQSSMSEKHSGAKKQLSLSRKFPFMKSKERLHEELENERLEDYILSYQPVEQHYLNYVRPVIVLGALKDRINDDLTAEYPDNFACCVPHTSRPRREHEVDGRDYYFVSREVMEHDIH
;
A
#
# COMPACT_ATOMS: atom_id res chain seq x y z
N LEU A 1 3.63 15.65 -8.63
CA LEU A 1 4.93 16.13 -9.13
C LEU A 1 4.82 16.27 -10.65
N HIS A 2 5.40 17.30 -11.23
CA HIS A 2 5.54 17.42 -12.69
C HIS A 2 7.00 17.20 -13.05
N VAL A 3 7.30 16.09 -13.71
CA VAL A 3 8.66 15.76 -14.18
C VAL A 3 8.89 16.46 -15.51
N THR A 4 9.90 17.33 -15.59
CA THR A 4 10.21 18.11 -16.79
C THR A 4 11.43 17.59 -17.54
N ASN A 5 12.32 16.87 -16.86
CA ASN A 5 13.42 16.15 -17.50
C ASN A 5 13.67 14.82 -16.78
N ALA A 6 13.59 13.72 -17.53
CA ALA A 6 13.84 12.36 -17.05
C ALA A 6 14.94 11.64 -17.87
N CYS A 7 15.82 12.41 -18.53
CA CYS A 7 16.86 11.86 -19.41
C CYS A 7 17.99 11.15 -18.63
N ASP A 8 18.24 11.55 -17.39
CA ASP A 8 19.23 10.90 -16.53
C ASP A 8 18.61 9.69 -15.80
N ASP A 9 19.39 8.60 -15.74
CA ASP A 9 18.97 7.30 -15.21
C ASP A 9 18.73 7.30 -13.69
N ASP A 10 19.31 8.26 -12.97
CA ASP A 10 19.37 8.31 -11.52
C ASP A 10 18.64 9.54 -10.93
N TRP A 11 18.62 10.66 -11.65
CA TRP A 11 18.12 11.94 -11.15
C TRP A 11 17.23 12.66 -12.15
N TRP A 12 15.99 12.94 -11.76
CA TRP A 12 15.02 13.63 -12.61
C TRP A 12 14.80 15.06 -12.14
N GLN A 13 14.66 15.99 -13.08
CA GLN A 13 14.22 17.34 -12.80
C GLN A 13 12.69 17.35 -12.71
N ALA A 14 12.17 17.87 -11.61
CA ALA A 14 10.74 17.95 -11.39
C ALA A 14 10.40 19.21 -10.58
N ARG A 15 9.12 19.56 -10.58
CA ARG A 15 8.56 20.59 -9.70
C ARG A 15 7.30 20.09 -9.01
N LYS A 16 6.98 20.67 -7.86
CA LYS A 16 5.75 20.36 -7.13
C LYS A 16 4.59 21.11 -7.78
N ARG A 17 3.53 20.39 -8.16
CA ARG A 17 2.25 21.02 -8.52
C ARG A 17 1.50 21.29 -7.21
N LEU A 18 1.25 22.56 -6.90
CA LEU A 18 0.46 22.98 -5.76
C LEU A 18 -1.03 23.02 -6.15
N LYS A 19 -1.92 22.98 -5.14
CA LYS A 19 -3.38 22.89 -5.35
C LYS A 19 -3.97 24.18 -5.93
N ASP A 20 -3.34 25.30 -5.65
CA ASP A 20 -3.67 26.66 -6.10
C ASP A 20 -3.14 26.97 -7.50
N GLY A 21 -2.45 26.02 -8.14
CA GLY A 21 -1.84 26.21 -9.45
C GLY A 21 -0.55 27.03 -9.43
N THR A 22 -0.06 27.44 -8.26
CA THR A 22 1.25 28.08 -8.17
C THR A 22 2.33 27.02 -8.39
N GLU A 23 3.34 27.39 -9.18
CA GLU A 23 4.45 26.50 -9.48
C GLU A 23 5.58 26.80 -8.52
N ASP A 24 5.95 25.79 -7.71
CA ASP A 24 7.17 25.83 -6.93
C ASP A 24 8.38 25.71 -7.88
N GLY A 25 9.54 26.19 -7.42
CA GLY A 25 10.78 26.16 -8.19
C GLY A 25 11.18 24.75 -8.65
N TYR A 26 12.07 24.68 -9.65
CA TYR A 26 12.61 23.40 -10.10
C TYR A 26 13.48 22.75 -9.02
N GLY A 27 13.33 21.43 -8.86
CA GLY A 27 14.15 20.61 -7.99
C GLY A 27 14.55 19.29 -8.64
N ILE A 28 15.37 18.51 -7.94
CA ILE A 28 15.84 17.20 -8.38
C ILE A 28 15.21 16.11 -7.49
N ILE A 29 14.64 15.09 -8.11
CA ILE A 29 14.10 13.89 -7.44
C ILE A 29 14.87 12.65 -7.92
N PRO A 30 14.98 11.58 -7.10
CA PRO A 30 15.57 10.35 -7.57
C PRO A 30 14.69 9.72 -8.65
N SER A 31 15.30 9.06 -9.64
CA SER A 31 14.57 8.30 -10.64
C SER A 31 13.86 7.10 -10.01
N LYS A 32 12.84 6.59 -10.71
CA LYS A 32 12.18 5.32 -10.35
C LYS A 32 13.20 4.19 -10.14
N ARG A 33 14.13 4.03 -11.08
CA ARG A 33 15.20 3.00 -11.03
C ARG A 33 16.07 3.13 -9.79
N ARG A 34 16.45 4.35 -9.42
CA ARG A 34 17.29 4.63 -8.25
C ARG A 34 16.59 4.29 -6.94
N VAL A 35 15.32 4.69 -6.80
CA VAL A 35 14.49 4.38 -5.62
C VAL A 35 14.35 2.87 -5.44
N GLU A 36 14.00 2.16 -6.51
CA GLU A 36 13.76 0.71 -6.47
C GLU A 36 15.05 -0.07 -6.18
N LYS A 37 16.19 0.34 -6.77
CA LYS A 37 17.49 -0.26 -6.48
C LYS A 37 17.85 -0.12 -5.00
N ARG A 38 17.64 1.06 -4.41
CA ARG A 38 17.92 1.34 -3.00
C ARG A 38 17.06 0.48 -2.08
N GLU A 39 15.74 0.43 -2.31
CA GLU A 39 14.83 -0.37 -1.48
C GLU A 39 15.12 -1.86 -1.57
N ARG A 40 15.44 -2.37 -2.77
CA ARG A 40 15.84 -3.77 -2.95
C ARG A 40 17.12 -4.10 -2.18
N SER A 41 18.11 -3.21 -2.18
CA SER A 41 19.33 -3.38 -1.38
C SER A 41 19.05 -3.35 0.12
N ARG A 42 18.16 -2.46 0.58
CA ARG A 42 17.76 -2.36 1.99
C ARG A 42 17.06 -3.64 2.48
N ARG A 43 16.14 -4.20 1.69
CA ARG A 43 15.43 -5.46 2.04
C ARG A 43 16.37 -6.66 2.14
N LYS A 44 17.43 -6.69 1.33
CA LYS A 44 18.45 -7.76 1.34
C LYS A 44 19.49 -7.62 2.46
N GLN A 45 19.52 -6.48 3.17
CA GLN A 45 20.47 -6.26 4.25
C GLN A 45 20.03 -7.03 5.50
N VAL A 46 20.84 -8.02 5.88
CA VAL A 46 20.68 -8.74 7.15
C VAL A 46 21.54 -8.07 8.23
N ASN A 47 20.91 -7.66 9.33
CA ASN A 47 21.62 -7.04 10.47
C ASN A 47 22.29 -8.13 11.33
N PHE A 48 23.60 -8.32 11.16
CA PHE A 48 24.39 -9.27 11.96
C PHE A 48 24.75 -8.80 13.38
N GLY A 49 24.09 -7.77 13.92
CA GLY A 49 24.41 -7.22 15.23
C GLY A 49 23.21 -6.55 15.90
N SER A 50 22.50 -7.28 16.75
CA SER A 50 21.57 -6.70 17.73
C SER A 50 21.20 -7.69 18.85
N SER A 51 22.19 -8.40 19.41
CA SER A 51 22.03 -9.03 20.73
C SER A 51 23.36 -9.06 21.47
N ARG A 52 23.94 -7.88 21.71
CA ARG A 52 24.93 -7.64 22.77
C ARG A 52 24.67 -6.23 23.31
N GLN A 53 23.89 -6.16 24.39
CA GLN A 53 24.33 -5.85 25.75
C GLN A 53 24.33 -4.33 25.99
N SER A 54 23.44 -3.80 26.84
CA SER A 54 23.49 -3.88 28.31
C SER A 54 24.86 -3.46 28.85
N SER A 55 24.85 -2.38 29.63
CA SER A 55 25.84 -2.02 30.64
C SER A 55 27.31 -2.04 30.22
N MET A 56 27.85 -0.83 30.10
CA MET A 56 29.27 -0.52 30.09
C MET A 56 30.02 -1.21 31.25
N SER A 57 30.87 -2.19 30.95
CA SER A 57 32.07 -2.48 31.75
C SER A 57 33.15 -3.24 30.94
N GLU A 58 34.37 -2.76 31.16
CA GLU A 58 35.74 -3.13 30.80
C GLU A 58 36.11 -4.38 29.94
N LYS A 59 37.12 -4.12 29.10
CA LYS A 59 38.32 -4.94 28.72
C LYS A 59 38.15 -6.44 28.41
N HIS A 60 38.54 -6.86 27.21
CA HIS A 60 39.69 -7.76 26.96
C HIS A 60 39.79 -8.22 25.48
N SER A 61 41.05 -8.25 25.02
CA SER A 61 41.72 -9.04 23.95
C SER A 61 40.94 -9.83 22.89
N GLY A 62 41.47 -9.78 21.67
CA GLY A 62 40.92 -10.32 20.44
C GLY A 62 40.75 -11.84 20.31
N ALA A 63 39.87 -12.22 19.39
CA ALA A 63 39.90 -13.47 18.65
C ALA A 63 39.00 -13.34 17.40
N LYS A 64 39.60 -13.39 16.20
CA LYS A 64 38.87 -13.50 14.94
C LYS A 64 38.30 -14.91 14.84
N LYS A 65 36.98 -15.07 14.95
CA LYS A 65 36.30 -16.33 14.64
C LYS A 65 35.64 -16.22 13.27
N GLN A 66 36.15 -17.00 12.32
CA GLN A 66 35.46 -17.29 11.06
C GLN A 66 34.11 -17.94 11.38
N LEU A 67 33.03 -17.37 10.86
CA LEU A 67 31.71 -18.00 10.90
C LEU A 67 31.48 -18.70 9.56
N SER A 68 31.37 -20.01 9.62
CA SER A 68 31.11 -20.89 8.49
C SER A 68 29.73 -20.60 7.90
N LEU A 69 29.72 -20.21 6.62
CA LEU A 69 28.51 -20.17 5.79
C LEU A 69 28.03 -21.60 5.57
N SER A 70 27.10 -22.05 6.41
CA SER A 70 26.33 -23.27 6.16
C SER A 70 25.47 -23.06 4.90
N ARG A 71 26.03 -23.44 3.75
CA ARG A 71 25.30 -23.56 2.49
C ARG A 71 24.35 -24.75 2.61
N LYS A 72 23.11 -24.51 3.02
CA LYS A 72 22.03 -25.48 2.82
C LYS A 72 21.59 -25.35 1.36
N PHE A 73 21.87 -26.38 0.57
CA PHE A 73 21.63 -26.38 -0.87
C PHE A 73 20.12 -26.34 -1.20
N PRO A 74 19.69 -25.56 -2.22
CA PRO A 74 18.28 -25.37 -2.55
C PRO A 74 17.52 -26.62 -3.00
N PHE A 75 18.21 -27.74 -3.27
CA PHE A 75 17.60 -28.88 -3.97
C PHE A 75 16.56 -29.68 -3.14
N MET A 76 16.46 -29.43 -1.83
CA MET A 76 15.60 -30.21 -0.92
C MET A 76 14.27 -29.53 -0.53
N LYS A 77 13.78 -28.53 -1.28
CA LYS A 77 12.47 -27.91 -1.00
C LYS A 77 11.38 -28.48 -1.90
N SER A 78 10.23 -28.81 -1.32
CA SER A 78 9.05 -29.34 -2.01
C SER A 78 8.48 -28.32 -3.01
N LYS A 79 7.93 -28.81 -4.12
CA LYS A 79 7.42 -28.03 -5.26
C LYS A 79 6.36 -26.98 -4.88
N GLU A 80 5.59 -27.24 -3.83
CA GLU A 80 4.56 -26.34 -3.32
C GLU A 80 5.15 -25.12 -2.61
N ARG A 81 6.23 -25.32 -1.85
CA ARG A 81 6.98 -24.24 -1.20
C ARG A 81 7.72 -23.35 -2.20
N LEU A 82 8.07 -23.88 -3.37
CA LEU A 82 8.63 -23.09 -4.48
C LEU A 82 7.59 -22.14 -5.09
N HIS A 83 6.32 -22.55 -5.18
CA HIS A 83 5.26 -21.67 -5.70
C HIS A 83 4.99 -20.50 -4.74
N GLU A 84 4.94 -20.79 -3.45
CA GLU A 84 4.77 -19.77 -2.40
C GLU A 84 6.01 -18.84 -2.29
N GLU A 85 7.22 -19.37 -2.51
CA GLU A 85 8.45 -18.57 -2.62
C GLU A 85 8.44 -17.71 -3.89
N LEU A 86 7.93 -18.20 -5.03
CA LEU A 86 7.79 -17.42 -6.27
C LEU A 86 6.75 -16.30 -6.15
N GLU A 87 5.62 -16.55 -5.49
CA GLU A 87 4.62 -15.50 -5.24
C GLU A 87 5.11 -14.46 -4.24
N ASN A 88 5.81 -14.90 -3.18
CA ASN A 88 6.49 -13.99 -2.26
C ASN A 88 7.61 -13.21 -2.94
N GLU A 89 8.40 -13.79 -3.85
CA GLU A 89 9.39 -13.05 -4.65
C GLU A 89 8.71 -12.00 -5.54
N ARG A 90 7.57 -12.32 -6.17
CA ARG A 90 6.80 -11.36 -6.97
C ARG A 90 6.25 -10.19 -6.14
N LEU A 91 5.84 -10.44 -4.89
CA LEU A 91 5.40 -9.40 -3.95
C LEU A 91 6.59 -8.63 -3.34
N GLU A 92 7.72 -9.30 -3.11
CA GLU A 92 8.97 -8.68 -2.65
C GLU A 92 9.60 -7.75 -3.70
N ASP A 93 9.34 -7.97 -4.98
CA ASP A 93 9.78 -7.07 -6.06
C ASP A 93 8.84 -5.88 -6.29
N TYR A 94 7.64 -5.87 -5.68
CA TYR A 94 6.74 -4.72 -5.78
C TYR A 94 7.20 -3.60 -4.83
N ILE A 95 7.94 -2.64 -5.39
CA ILE A 95 8.42 -1.45 -4.69
C ILE A 95 7.60 -0.25 -5.16
N LEU A 96 6.88 0.37 -4.21
CA LEU A 96 6.14 1.60 -4.45
C LEU A 96 7.13 2.76 -4.68
N SER A 97 7.14 3.30 -5.89
CA SER A 97 8.02 4.41 -6.30
C SER A 97 7.20 5.57 -6.86
N TYR A 98 7.08 5.67 -8.20
CA TYR A 98 6.30 6.69 -8.89
C TYR A 98 5.29 6.04 -9.84
N GLN A 99 4.10 6.63 -9.90
CA GLN A 99 3.04 6.28 -10.83
C GLN A 99 2.78 7.47 -11.76
N PRO A 100 2.80 7.29 -13.10
CA PRO A 100 2.37 8.34 -14.02
C PRO A 100 0.89 8.63 -13.82
N VAL A 101 0.52 9.91 -13.85
CA VAL A 101 -0.86 10.37 -13.66
C VAL A 101 -1.21 11.40 -14.70
N GLU A 102 -2.48 11.42 -15.10
CA GLU A 102 -3.07 12.40 -16.01
C GLU A 102 -4.24 13.10 -15.31
N GLN A 103 -4.49 14.36 -15.67
CA GLN A 103 -5.59 15.13 -15.13
C GLN A 103 -6.87 14.88 -15.94
N HIS A 104 -7.91 14.39 -15.27
CA HIS A 104 -9.23 14.19 -15.86
C HIS A 104 -10.27 15.12 -15.21
N TYR A 105 -11.19 15.63 -16.02
CA TYR A 105 -12.36 16.37 -15.57
C TYR A 105 -13.54 15.41 -15.37
N LEU A 106 -14.09 15.37 -14.17
CA LEU A 106 -15.19 14.47 -13.82
C LEU A 106 -16.51 15.24 -13.78
N ASN A 107 -17.58 14.61 -14.25
CA ASN A 107 -18.94 15.12 -14.21
C ASN A 107 -19.80 14.44 -13.13
N TYR A 108 -19.17 13.73 -12.19
CA TYR A 108 -19.82 13.04 -11.09
C TYR A 108 -19.07 13.27 -9.77
N VAL A 109 -19.77 13.11 -8.65
CA VAL A 109 -19.19 13.20 -7.32
C VAL A 109 -18.34 11.95 -7.05
N ARG A 110 -17.07 12.14 -6.69
CA ARG A 110 -16.16 11.02 -6.41
C ARG A 110 -16.58 10.32 -5.11
N PRO A 111 -16.72 8.97 -5.12
CA PRO A 111 -16.92 8.22 -3.89
C PRO A 111 -15.74 8.40 -2.92
N VAL A 112 -16.03 8.40 -1.62
CA VAL A 112 -15.03 8.52 -0.56
C VAL A 112 -14.91 7.20 0.18
N ILE A 113 -13.67 6.74 0.37
CA ILE A 113 -13.35 5.55 1.14
C ILE A 113 -12.37 5.95 2.24
N VAL A 114 -12.80 5.85 3.50
CA VAL A 114 -11.97 6.10 4.67
C VAL A 114 -11.38 4.78 5.15
N LEU A 115 -10.05 4.73 5.27
CA LEU A 115 -9.31 3.55 5.73
C LEU A 115 -8.63 3.83 7.06
N GLY A 116 -8.55 2.81 7.92
CA GLY A 116 -7.83 2.86 9.20
C GLY A 116 -8.73 2.94 10.42
N ALA A 117 -8.11 3.12 11.59
CA ALA A 117 -8.82 3.31 12.85
C ALA A 117 -9.73 4.53 12.77
N LEU A 118 -10.87 4.48 13.45
CA LEU A 118 -11.88 5.55 13.47
C LEU A 118 -12.63 5.77 12.14
N LYS A 119 -12.45 4.93 11.11
CA LYS A 119 -13.18 5.08 9.83
C LYS A 119 -14.70 5.22 10.02
N ASP A 120 -15.28 4.49 10.95
CA ASP A 120 -16.74 4.49 11.19
C ASP A 120 -17.17 5.81 11.83
N ARG A 121 -16.42 6.27 12.83
CA ARG A 121 -16.65 7.58 13.45
C ARG A 121 -16.53 8.72 12.44
N ILE A 122 -15.52 8.69 11.58
CA ILE A 122 -15.35 9.70 10.53
C ILE A 122 -16.52 9.66 9.53
N ASN A 123 -16.97 8.47 9.13
CA ASN A 123 -18.13 8.33 8.25
C ASN A 123 -19.42 8.87 8.91
N ASP A 124 -19.64 8.56 10.19
CA ASP A 124 -20.78 9.05 10.96
C ASP A 124 -20.75 10.58 11.08
N ASP A 125 -19.59 11.14 11.45
CA ASP A 125 -19.39 12.59 11.59
C ASP A 125 -19.61 13.31 10.25
N LEU A 126 -19.06 12.79 9.14
CA LEU A 126 -19.25 13.37 7.80
C LEU A 126 -20.72 13.38 7.36
N THR A 127 -21.44 12.29 7.62
CA THR A 127 -22.85 12.15 7.23
C THR A 127 -23.77 13.01 8.09
N ALA A 128 -23.42 13.18 9.38
CA ALA A 128 -24.20 14.00 10.31
C ALA A 128 -23.95 15.51 10.15
N GLU A 129 -22.71 15.92 9.93
CA GLU A 129 -22.32 17.34 9.85
C GLU A 129 -22.58 17.94 8.46
N TYR A 130 -22.44 17.14 7.39
CA TYR A 130 -22.56 17.59 6.01
C TYR A 130 -23.55 16.70 5.19
N PRO A 131 -24.83 16.64 5.57
CA PRO A 131 -25.81 15.73 4.96
C PRO A 131 -26.10 16.00 3.49
N ASP A 132 -25.90 17.24 3.01
CA ASP A 132 -26.08 17.60 1.59
C ASP A 132 -24.93 17.12 0.70
N ASN A 133 -23.80 16.74 1.30
CA ASN A 133 -22.57 16.38 0.61
C ASN A 133 -22.22 14.89 0.75
N PHE A 134 -22.60 14.28 1.88
CA PHE A 134 -22.22 12.91 2.21
C PHE A 134 -23.42 12.09 2.63
N ALA A 135 -23.46 10.86 2.13
CA ALA A 135 -24.39 9.83 2.55
C ALA A 135 -23.74 8.45 2.44
N CYS A 136 -24.17 7.53 3.29
CA CYS A 136 -23.84 6.12 3.13
C CYS A 136 -24.66 5.52 1.96
N CYS A 137 -24.06 4.58 1.24
CA CYS A 137 -24.80 3.79 0.25
C CYS A 137 -25.70 2.77 0.96
N VAL A 138 -26.84 2.45 0.35
CA VAL A 138 -27.71 1.36 0.80
C VAL A 138 -27.16 0.04 0.24
N PRO A 139 -26.73 -0.90 1.10
CA PRO A 139 -26.17 -2.17 0.65
C PRO A 139 -27.26 -3.13 0.14
N HIS A 140 -26.86 -4.10 -0.68
CA HIS A 140 -27.74 -5.20 -1.09
C HIS A 140 -27.61 -6.39 -0.13
N THR A 141 -28.70 -7.13 0.08
CA THR A 141 -28.68 -8.38 0.87
C THR A 141 -29.63 -9.43 0.32
N SER A 142 -29.24 -10.70 0.39
CA SER A 142 -30.11 -11.85 0.09
C SER A 142 -30.86 -12.40 1.31
N ARG A 143 -30.64 -11.81 2.50
CA ARG A 143 -31.38 -12.18 3.70
C ARG A 143 -32.85 -11.75 3.56
N PRO A 144 -33.82 -12.54 4.04
CA PRO A 144 -35.21 -12.08 4.13
C PRO A 144 -35.34 -10.81 4.97
N ARG A 145 -36.15 -9.86 4.48
CA ARG A 145 -36.48 -8.61 5.19
C ARG A 145 -37.17 -8.89 6.53
N ARG A 146 -36.70 -8.25 7.61
CA ARG A 146 -37.40 -8.27 8.91
C ARG A 146 -38.56 -7.28 8.90
N GLU A 147 -39.50 -7.47 9.82
CA GLU A 147 -40.73 -6.67 9.89
C GLU A 147 -40.48 -5.14 10.05
N HIS A 148 -39.42 -4.76 10.78
CA HIS A 148 -39.02 -3.36 11.00
C HIS A 148 -38.14 -2.75 9.90
N GLU A 149 -37.73 -3.53 8.90
CA GLU A 149 -36.82 -3.10 7.85
C GLU A 149 -37.58 -2.63 6.61
N VAL A 150 -37.05 -1.63 5.92
CA VAL A 150 -37.64 -1.06 4.70
C VAL A 150 -36.69 -1.28 3.52
N ASP A 151 -37.25 -1.86 2.45
CA ASP A 151 -36.52 -2.08 1.20
C ASP A 151 -36.14 -0.74 0.55
N GLY A 152 -34.89 -0.64 0.09
CA GLY A 152 -34.30 0.58 -0.46
C GLY A 152 -33.87 1.62 0.59
N ARG A 153 -34.06 1.36 1.89
CA ARG A 153 -33.56 2.22 2.98
C ARG A 153 -32.52 1.51 3.84
N ASP A 154 -32.91 0.38 4.41
CA ASP A 154 -32.03 -0.40 5.29
C ASP A 154 -31.11 -1.29 4.44
N TYR A 155 -31.69 -1.99 3.46
CA TYR A 155 -31.01 -2.76 2.42
C TYR A 155 -31.86 -2.74 1.15
N TYR A 156 -31.24 -3.00 0.01
CA TYR A 156 -31.94 -3.55 -1.16
C TYR A 156 -32.05 -5.06 -0.99
N PHE A 157 -33.25 -5.56 -0.74
CA PHE A 157 -33.52 -6.98 -0.52
C PHE A 157 -33.70 -7.68 -1.87
N VAL A 158 -32.77 -8.56 -2.22
CA VAL A 158 -32.77 -9.31 -3.49
C VAL A 158 -32.83 -10.81 -3.22
N SER A 159 -33.22 -11.61 -4.23
CA SER A 159 -33.14 -13.07 -4.08
C SER A 159 -31.69 -13.53 -4.09
N ARG A 160 -31.43 -14.71 -3.52
CA ARG A 160 -30.09 -15.29 -3.53
C ARG A 160 -29.59 -15.54 -4.95
N GLU A 161 -30.46 -16.04 -5.82
CA GLU A 161 -30.14 -16.35 -7.22
C GLU A 161 -29.74 -15.08 -7.99
N VAL A 162 -30.47 -13.97 -7.79
CA VAL A 162 -30.12 -12.66 -8.39
C VAL A 162 -28.80 -12.15 -7.86
N MET A 163 -28.58 -12.20 -6.54
CA MET A 163 -27.33 -11.73 -5.94
C MET A 163 -26.12 -12.54 -6.40
N GLU A 164 -26.25 -13.87 -6.51
CA GLU A 164 -25.18 -14.73 -7.02
C GLU A 164 -24.90 -14.46 -8.51
N HIS A 165 -25.93 -14.20 -9.31
CA HIS A 165 -25.76 -13.80 -10.70
C HIS A 165 -25.04 -12.45 -10.85
N ASP A 166 -25.36 -11.44 -10.04
CA ASP A 166 -24.80 -10.09 -10.19
C ASP A 166 -23.34 -9.96 -9.69
N ILE A 167 -22.87 -10.91 -8.88
CA ILE A 167 -21.49 -10.94 -8.36
C ILE A 167 -20.53 -11.63 -9.35
N HIS A 168 -21.04 -12.49 -10.25
CA HIS A 168 -20.26 -13.36 -11.14
C HIS A 168 -20.22 -12.87 -12.58
#